data_AF-A0A924D139-F1
#
_entry.id   AF-A0A924D139-F1
#
_cell.length_a   1.000
_cell.length_b   1.000
_cell.length_c   1.000
_cell.angle_alpha   90.00
_cell.angle_beta   90.00
_cell.angle_gamma   90.00
#
_symmetry.space_group_name_H-M   'P 1'
#
loop_
_entity.id
_entity.type
_entity.pdbx_description
1 polymer ?
#
loop_
_entity_poly.entity_id
_entity_poly.type
_entity_poly.pdbx_seq_one_letter_code
_entity_poly.pdbx_strand_id
1 'polypeptide(L)' 'MTMQILYFAWVRERTGIAGESIGPPAEITSVRGLLGW' A
#
# COMPACT_ATOMS: atom_id res chain seq x y z
N MET A 1 2.53 10.97 7.25
CA MET A 1 1.64 10.00 7.93
C MET A 1 1.99 8.62 7.41
N THR A 2 1.95 7.59 8.25
CA THR A 2 2.14 6.20 7.80
C THR A 2 0.78 5.53 7.58
N MET A 3 0.71 4.66 6.58
CA MET A 3 -0.46 3.85 6.24
C MET A 3 -0.06 2.37 6.15
N GLN A 4 -1.03 1.48 6.23
CA GLN A 4 -0.84 0.04 6.06
C GLN A 4 -1.42 -0.38 4.71
N ILE A 5 -0.60 -1.00 3.86
CA ILE A 5 -1.08 -1.72 2.69
C ILE A 5 -1.18 -3.19 3.06
N LEU A 6 -2.36 -3.77 2.92
CA LEU A 6 -2.62 -5.18 3.21
C LEU A 6 -2.64 -5.98 1.91
N TYR A 7 -1.93 -7.10 1.90
CA TYR A 7 -1.85 -8.00 0.76
C TYR A 7 -2.77 -9.20 0.94
N PHE A 8 -3.53 -9.51 -0.11
CA PHE A 8 -4.53 -10.57 -0.12
C PHE A 8 -4.29 -11.55 -1.27
N ALA A 9 -4.81 -12.76 -1.08
CA ALA A 9 -4.76 -13.85 -2.05
C ALA A 9 -3.33 -14.08 -2.60
N TRP A 10 -3.23 -14.26 -3.91
CA TRP A 10 -1.98 -14.58 -4.60
C TRP A 10 -0.88 -13.53 -4.40
N VAL A 11 -1.23 -12.28 -4.06
CA VAL A 11 -0.23 -11.23 -3.81
C VAL A 11 0.53 -11.53 -2.51
N ARG A 12 -0.18 -11.89 -1.43
CA ARG A 12 0.45 -12.29 -0.16
C ARG A 12 1.31 -13.54 -0.33
N GLU A 13 0.85 -14.51 -1.12
CA GLU A 13 1.60 -15.74 -1.40
C GLU A 13 2.89 -15.43 -2.15
N ARG A 14 2.84 -14.51 -3.12
CA ARG A 14 4.01 -14.10 -3.89
C ARG A 14 5.01 -13.27 -3.09
N THR A 15 4.54 -12.37 -2.23
CA THR A 15 5.41 -11.46 -1.46
C THR A 15 5.88 -12.07 -0.14
N GLY A 16 5.20 -13.09 0.39
CA GLY A 16 5.52 -13.73 1.67
C GLY A 16 5.14 -12.91 2.90
N ILE A 17 4.54 -11.73 2.73
CA ILE A 17 4.13 -10.83 3.81
C ILE A 17 2.64 -10.48 3.70
N ALA A 18 1.98 -10.29 4.85
CA ALA A 18 0.56 -9.94 4.90
C ALA A 18 0.28 -8.46 4.59
N GLY A 19 1.33 -7.64 4.56
CA GLY A 19 1.24 -6.21 4.32
C GLY A 19 2.49 -5.49 4.76
N GLU A 20 2.49 -4.18 4.56
CA GLU A 20 3.61 -3.30 4.88
C GLU A 20 3.16 -1.91 5.32
N SER A 21 4.03 -1.23 6.08
CA SER A 21 3.83 0.15 6.47
C SER A 21 4.55 1.07 5.51
N ILE A 22 3.80 1.99 4.89
CA ILE A 22 4.34 2.96 3.95
C ILE A 22 4.01 4.39 4.37
N GLY A 23 4.87 5.34 4.01
CA GLY A 23 4.59 6.77 4.13
C GLY A 23 4.45 7.37 2.73
N PRO A 24 3.23 7.58 2.22
CA PRO A 24 3.07 8.19 0.90
C PRO A 24 3.55 9.64 0.90
N PRO A 25 3.99 10.17 -0.27
CA PRO A 25 4.29 11.58 -0.43
C PRO A 25 3.11 12.49 -0.02
N ALA A 26 3.40 13.70 0.47
CA ALA A 26 2.38 14.58 1.05
C ALA A 26 1.33 15.07 0.03
N GLU A 27 1.70 15.11 -1.25
CA GLU A 27 0.83 15.42 -2.37
C GLU A 27 -0.23 14.33 -2.63
N ILE A 28 0.01 13.09 -2.17
CA ILE A 28 -0.93 11.98 -2.33
C ILE A 28 -1.98 12.03 -1.22
N THR A 29 -3.08 12.70 -1.53
CA THR A 29 -4.18 12.98 -0.59
C THR A 29 -5.47 12.22 -0.91
N SER A 30 -5.47 11.40 -1.97
CA SER A 30 -6.66 10.65 -2.40
C SER A 30 -6.31 9.23 -2.79
N VAL A 31 -7.31 8.34 -2.71
CA VAL A 31 -7.17 6.94 -3.15
C VAL A 31 -6.80 6.86 -4.63
N ARG A 32 -7.35 7.75 -5.48
CA ARG A 32 -6.96 7.83 -6.89
C ARG A 32 -5.48 8.17 -7.06
N GLY A 33 -5.00 9.16 -6.30
CA GLY A 33 -3.58 9.53 -6.29
C GLY A 33 -2.71 8.38 -5.83
N LEU A 34 -3.15 7.64 -4.81
CA LEU A 34 -2.43 6.48 -4.29
C LEU A 34 -2.35 5.33 -5.31
N LEU A 35 -3.41 5.09 -6.10
CA LEU A 35 -3.41 4.07 -7.14
C LEU A 35 -2.59 4.44 -8.39
N GLY A 36 -2.38 5.74 -8.62
CA GLY A 36 -1.57 6.23 -9.74
C GLY A 36 -0.09 6.38 -9.42
N TRP A 37 0.25 6.37 -8.13
CA TRP A 37 1.63 6.32 -7.63
C TRP A 37 2.15 4.87 -7.70
#